data_AF-A0A2H9NR85-F1
#
_entry.id   AF-A0A2H9NR85-F1
#
_cell.length_a   1.000
_cell.length_b   1.000
_cell.length_c   1.000
_cell.angle_alpha   90.00
_cell.angle_beta   90.00
_cell.angle_gamma   90.00
#
_symmetry.space_group_name_H-M   'P 1'
#
loop_
_entity.id
_entity.type
_entity.pdbx_description
1 polymer ?
#
loop_
_entity_poly.entity_id
_entity_poly.type
_entity_poly.pdbx_seq_one_letter_code
_entity_poly.pdbx_strand_id
1 'polypeptide(L)'
;MKFNVIWSPKSDKQMMRLDKTIRKRIYEKVESIRNNPYNFTKRLFGMELYSLRAGDYRVIMNIRRNVMTIFIVKVGHRKEVYERLEK
;
A
#
# COMPACT_ATOMS: atom_id res chain seq x y z
N MET A 1 5.35 -11.09 15.49
CA MET A 1 5.87 -9.70 15.36
C MET A 1 5.11 -8.98 14.27
N LYS A 2 4.78 -7.70 14.45
CA LYS A 2 4.05 -6.88 13.47
C LYS A 2 4.97 -5.85 12.85
N PHE A 3 4.85 -5.66 11.54
CA PHE A 3 5.48 -4.54 10.85
C PHE A 3 4.79 -3.23 11.25
N ASN A 4 5.58 -2.16 11.36
CA ASN A 4 5.07 -0.80 11.44
C ASN A 4 4.54 -0.35 10.07
N VAL A 5 3.52 0.50 10.06
CA VAL A 5 2.95 1.04 8.82
C VAL A 5 3.20 2.54 8.81
N ILE A 6 3.90 3.02 7.79
CA ILE A 6 4.19 4.44 7.60
C ILE A 6 3.59 4.88 6.28
N TRP A 7 2.75 5.91 6.32
CA TRP A 7 2.14 6.51 5.13
C TRP A 7 3.02 7.66 4.65
N SER A 8 3.44 7.64 3.39
CA SER A 8 4.08 8.82 2.79
C SER A 8 3.11 10.00 2.76
N PRO A 9 3.59 11.25 2.81
CA PRO A 9 2.73 12.44 2.70
C PRO A 9 1.84 12.43 1.45
N LYS A 10 2.33 11.84 0.35
CA LYS A 10 1.56 11.66 -0.88
C LYS A 10 0.42 10.66 -0.69
N SER A 11 0.71 9.49 -0.13
CA SER A 11 -0.31 8.47 0.12
C SER A 11 -1.37 8.93 1.11
N ASP A 12 -0.99 9.71 2.11
CA ASP A 12 -1.92 10.26 3.10
C ASP A 12 -2.89 11.25 2.46
N LYS A 13 -2.39 12.18 1.66
CA LYS A 13 -3.23 13.07 0.83
C LYS A 13 -4.15 12.31 -0.12
N GLN A 14 -3.69 11.19 -0.69
CA GLN A 14 -4.52 10.34 -1.54
C GLN A 14 -5.64 9.68 -0.75
N MET A 15 -5.35 9.12 0.43
CA MET A 15 -6.33 8.55 1.33
C MET A 15 -7.39 9.57 1.77
N MET A 16 -6.98 10.82 2.03
CA MET A 16 -7.88 11.91 2.41
C MET A 16 -8.91 12.26 1.34
N ARG A 17 -8.61 12.02 0.06
CA ARG A 17 -9.53 12.26 -1.08
C ARG A 17 -10.54 11.14 -1.31
N LEU A 18 -10.34 9.98 -0.68
CA LEU A 18 -11.25 8.84 -0.80
C LEU A 18 -12.41 8.98 0.17
N ASP A 19 -13.57 8.45 -0.23
CA ASP A 19 -14.69 8.31 0.68
C ASP A 19 -14.35 7.44 1.89
N LYS A 20 -15.14 7.61 2.95
CA LYS A 20 -14.90 6.98 4.25
C LYS A 20 -14.89 5.44 4.16
N THR A 21 -15.73 4.87 3.31
CA THR A 21 -15.87 3.42 3.16
C THR A 21 -14.65 2.81 2.48
N ILE A 22 -14.18 3.43 1.40
CA ILE A 22 -12.96 3.01 0.70
C ILE A 22 -11.75 3.18 1.61
N ARG A 23 -11.63 4.32 2.30
CA ARG A 23 -10.53 4.58 3.23
C ARG A 23 -10.46 3.51 4.33
N LYS A 24 -11.60 3.20 4.96
CA LYS A 24 -11.71 2.15 5.99
C LYS A 24 -11.27 0.78 5.44
N ARG A 25 -11.79 0.39 4.28
CA ARG A 25 -11.41 -0.88 3.61
C ARG A 25 -9.91 -0.98 3.35
N ILE A 26 -9.29 0.12 2.91
CA ILE A 26 -7.85 0.15 2.65
C ILE A 26 -7.05 0.01 3.95
N TYR A 27 -7.41 0.76 5.00
CA TYR A 27 -6.76 0.62 6.31
C TYR A 27 -6.86 -0.81 6.84
N GLU A 28 -8.06 -1.39 6.87
CA GLU A 28 -8.26 -2.77 7.34
C GLU A 28 -7.42 -3.77 6.54
N LYS A 29 -7.32 -3.57 5.22
CA LYS A 29 -6.52 -4.45 4.38
C LYS A 29 -5.03 -4.31 4.66
N VAL A 30 -4.52 -3.10 4.87
CA VAL A 30 -3.11 -2.86 5.25
C VAL A 30 -2.82 -3.43 6.65
N GLU A 31 -3.73 -3.24 7.62
CA GLU A 31 -3.60 -3.82 8.96
C GLU A 31 -3.54 -5.35 8.92
N SER A 32 -4.33 -5.99 8.03
CA SER A 32 -4.38 -7.46 7.91
C SER A 32 -3.03 -8.08 7.52
N ILE A 33 -2.15 -7.34 6.84
CA ILE A 33 -0.85 -7.85 6.38
C ILE A 33 0.30 -7.52 7.33
N ARG A 34 0.07 -6.83 8.45
CA ARG A 34 1.16 -6.42 9.36
C ARG A 34 1.94 -7.58 9.95
N ASN A 35 1.31 -8.74 10.15
CA ASN A 35 2.00 -9.94 10.65
C ASN A 35 2.87 -10.61 9.57
N ASN A 36 2.42 -10.55 8.31
CA ASN A 36 3.15 -11.07 7.17
C ASN A 36 2.88 -10.17 5.95
N PRO A 37 3.75 -9.17 5.70
CA PRO A 37 3.51 -8.14 4.70
C PRO A 37 3.56 -8.65 3.27
N TYR A 38 4.04 -9.89 3.06
CA TYR A 38 4.08 -10.52 1.75
C TYR A 38 2.75 -11.18 1.40
N ASN A 39 1.89 -11.47 2.38
CA ASN A 39 0.58 -12.06 2.14
C ASN A 39 -0.31 -11.12 1.34
N PHE A 40 -0.98 -11.67 0.32
CA PHE A 40 -1.90 -10.94 -0.57
C PHE A 40 -1.26 -9.77 -1.34
N THR A 41 0.06 -9.65 -1.31
CA THR A 41 0.81 -8.66 -2.09
C THR A 41 1.44 -9.30 -3.32
N LYS A 42 1.63 -8.49 -4.36
CA LYS A 42 2.39 -8.88 -5.55
C LYS A 42 3.57 -7.94 -5.71
N ARG A 43 4.77 -8.50 -5.88
CA ARG A 43 5.95 -7.70 -6.23
C ARG A 43 5.75 -7.11 -7.64
N LEU A 44 6.05 -5.83 -7.79
CA LEU A 44 6.03 -5.15 -9.08
C LEU A 44 7.32 -5.48 -9.83
N PHE A 45 7.18 -5.88 -11.10
CA PHE A 45 8.31 -6.30 -11.91
C PHE A 45 9.31 -5.15 -12.11
N GLY A 46 10.60 -5.44 -11.89
CA GLY A 46 11.67 -4.46 -12.03
C GLY A 46 11.71 -3.38 -10.95
N MET A 47 10.98 -3.53 -9.85
CA MET A 47 10.96 -2.58 -8.73
C MET A 47 11.03 -3.32 -7.38
N GLU A 48 11.51 -2.64 -6.34
CA GLU A 48 11.38 -3.09 -4.94
C GLU A 48 10.06 -2.67 -4.29
N LEU A 49 9.00 -2.67 -5.10
CA LEU A 49 7.66 -2.27 -4.69
C LEU A 49 6.70 -3.45 -4.74
N TYR A 50 5.68 -3.38 -3.89
CA TYR A 50 4.63 -4.37 -3.74
C TYR A 50 3.28 -3.70 -3.90
N SER A 51 2.34 -4.41 -4.54
CA SER A 51 0.95 -3.98 -4.68
C SER A 51 0.03 -4.88 -3.87
N LEU A 52 -0.82 -4.26 -3.03
CA LEU A 52 -1.91 -4.90 -2.31
C LEU A 52 -3.25 -4.47 -2.90
N ARG A 53 -4.15 -5.43 -3.15
CA ARG A 53 -5.49 -5.15 -3.66
C ARG A 53 -6.48 -4.95 -2.50
N ALA A 54 -7.27 -3.88 -2.57
CA ALA A 54 -8.35 -3.57 -1.65
C ALA A 54 -9.60 -3.18 -2.46
N GLY A 55 -10.38 -4.18 -2.89
CA GLY A 55 -11.49 -3.98 -3.84
C GLY A 55 -10.98 -3.52 -5.22
N ASP A 56 -11.45 -2.36 -5.68
CA ASP A 56 -11.00 -1.70 -6.91
C ASP A 56 -9.81 -0.77 -6.73
N TYR A 57 -9.29 -0.65 -5.51
CA TYR A 57 -8.11 0.15 -5.20
C TYR A 57 -6.88 -0.72 -5.01
N ARG A 58 -5.72 -0.13 -5.24
CA ARG A 58 -4.42 -0.72 -4.92
C ARG A 58 -3.62 0.20 -4.02
N VAL A 59 -2.85 -0.45 -3.15
CA VAL A 59 -1.88 0.18 -2.27
C VAL A 59 -0.50 -0.27 -2.72
N ILE A 60 0.33 0.68 -3.13
CA ILE A 60 1.72 0.46 -3.51
C ILE A 60 2.59 0.76 -2.31
N MET A 61 3.47 -0.17 -1.97
CA MET A 61 4.30 -0.09 -0.78
C MET A 61 5.71 -0.64 -1.02
N ASN A 62 6.66 -0.18 -0.20
CA ASN A 62 7.97 -0.79 -0.04
C ASN A 62 8.00 -1.53 1.31
N ILE A 63 8.42 -2.80 1.31
CA ILE A 63 8.49 -3.62 2.52
C ILE A 63 9.96 -3.72 2.94
N ARG A 64 10.31 -3.05 4.04
CA ARG A 64 11.67 -3.00 4.59
C ARG A 64 11.79 -3.98 5.75
N ARG A 65 12.29 -5.20 5.46
CA ARG A 65 12.42 -6.28 6.47
C ARG A 65 13.39 -5.93 7.60
N ASN A 66 14.52 -5.31 7.26
CA ASN A 66 15.57 -4.93 8.22
C ASN A 66 15.06 -4.03 9.35
N VAL A 67 14.09 -3.15 9.06
CA VAL A 67 13.49 -2.22 10.03
C VAL A 67 12.01 -2.52 10.28
N MET A 68 11.54 -3.73 9.92
CA MET A 68 10.16 -4.19 10.12
C MET A 68 9.10 -3.14 9.73
N THR A 69 9.25 -2.49 8.58
CA THR A 69 8.37 -1.38 8.16
C THR A 69 7.72 -1.64 6.79
N ILE A 70 6.43 -1.40 6.71
CA ILE A 70 5.65 -1.26 5.47
C ILE A 70 5.51 0.24 5.18
N PHE A 71 6.21 0.72 4.15
CA PHE A 71 6.14 2.12 3.74
C PHE A 71 5.18 2.29 2.57
N ILE A 72 4.04 2.93 2.81
CA ILE A 72 3.01 3.15 1.80
C ILE A 72 3.40 4.32 0.90
N VAL A 73 3.66 4.03 -0.37
CA VAL A 73 4.14 4.99 -1.37
C VAL A 73 2.96 5.65 -2.08
N LYS A 74 1.93 4.86 -2.44
CA LYS A 74 0.82 5.36 -3.27
C LYS A 74 -0.45 4.57 -3.01
N VAL A 75 -1.59 5.25 -3.04
CA VAL A 75 -2.92 4.66 -3.06
C VAL A 75 -3.67 5.17 -4.27
N GLY A 76 -4.38 4.30 -4.98
CA GLY A 76 -5.18 4.73 -6.11
C GLY A 76 -6.10 3.65 -6.66
N HIS A 77 -7.02 4.06 -7.52
CA HIS A 77 -7.88 3.14 -8.24
C HIS A 77 -7.05 2.26 -9.18
N ARG A 78 -7.50 1.03 -9.44
CA ARG A 78 -6.77 0.00 -10.19
C ARG A 78 -6.29 0.45 -11.59
N LYS A 79 -6.98 1.42 -12.20
CA LYS A 79 -6.68 1.95 -13.54
C LYS A 79 -5.50 2.94 -13.55
N GLU A 80 -5.35 3.73 -12.49
CA GLU A 80 -4.45 4.90 -12.45
C GLU A 80 -3.26 4.71 -11.50
N VAL A 81 -3.35 3.74 -10.59
CA VAL A 81 -2.37 3.58 -9.50
C VAL A 81 -0.95 3.33 -10.00
N TYR A 82 -0.78 2.74 -11.18
CA TYR A 82 0.54 2.46 -11.77
C TYR A 82 1.09 3.62 -12.60
N GLU A 83 0.29 4.63 -12.91
CA GLU A 83 0.76 5.80 -13.64
C GLU A 83 1.82 6.55 -12.81
N ARG A 84 2.94 6.93 -13.44
CA ARG A 84 4.03 7.66 -12.77
C ARG A 84 4.63 6.90 -11.57
N LEU A 85 4.69 5.58 -11.64
CA LEU A 85 5.63 4.81 -10.82
C LEU A 85 6.97 4.83 -11.56
N GLU A 86 7.89 5.66 -11.08
CA GLU A 86 9.27 5.68 -11.58
C GLU A 86 9.99 4.39 -11.14
N LYS A 87 10.88 3.90 -11.99
CA LYS A 87 11.73 2.73 -11.73
C LYS A 87 12.94 3.12 -10.91
#